data_AF-A0A3P8L2P5-F1
#
_entry.id   AF-A0A3P8L2P5-F1
#
_cell.length_a   1.000
_cell.length_b   1.000
_cell.length_c   1.000
_cell.angle_alpha   90.00
_cell.angle_beta   90.00
_cell.angle_gamma   90.00
#
_symmetry.space_group_name_H-M   'P 1'
#
loop_
_entity.id
_entity.type
_entity.pdbx_description
1 polymer ?
#
loop_
_entity_poly.entity_id
_entity_poly.type
_entity_poly.pdbx_seq_one_letter_code
_entity_poly.pdbx_strand_id
1 'polypeptide(L)'
;MIDVGGQREQRAKWIEAMSDGVTAVIFLTDVSAYDMMLAEDHTVNRLRESINLLGQVWTKSPLRDKSIILFLNKQDKLEKKVREQRTLFENFFPEYAIDFYSRCSILNMSIGGGPTNDMFVLTRQSSFVLPCLFSVMLCSSKPREWSFEHKQSSFRYLCQSNAVSGTTKIIVSRQNLLDDSFNQVMKLETFELRRTLYVIFQGEEGLDYGGPAREWFFKLSTELLNPMYCLFQYASATNYSLQINPGSSVNPEHLQYFKFVGRFIALALYHNKLIDSGFTLPFYKRMLGKRITLEDLEVMDEVFYNSVKSLQETDFDEVDMELYFAADYDILGEVKSVDLKPGGSEIKVTEANKAEYLE
;
A
#
# COMPACT_ATOMS: atom_id res chain seq x y z
N MET A 1 -27.41 27.01 1.53
CA MET A 1 -26.87 26.50 0.25
C MET A 1 -27.28 27.48 -0.84
N ILE A 2 -26.33 28.02 -1.59
CA ILE A 2 -26.61 28.97 -2.69
C ILE A 2 -26.27 28.25 -3.99
N ASP A 3 -27.26 28.02 -4.86
CA ASP A 3 -27.01 27.50 -6.19
C ASP A 3 -26.69 28.67 -7.13
N VAL A 4 -25.46 28.66 -7.63
CA VAL A 4 -24.92 29.70 -8.51
C VAL A 4 -24.84 29.25 -9.96
N GLY A 5 -25.23 28.01 -10.26
CA GLY A 5 -25.17 27.40 -11.60
C GLY A 5 -23.74 27.19 -12.13
N GLY A 6 -23.57 26.17 -12.99
CA GLY A 6 -22.29 25.88 -13.66
C GLY A 6 -22.15 26.46 -15.08
N GLN A 7 -23.28 26.83 -15.69
CA GLN A 7 -23.35 27.40 -17.04
C GLN A 7 -22.62 28.74 -17.11
N ARG A 8 -21.94 29.02 -18.23
CA ARG A 8 -21.10 30.22 -18.40
C ARG A 8 -21.87 31.52 -18.12
N GLU A 9 -23.10 31.61 -18.58
CA GLU A 9 -23.98 32.78 -18.40
C GLU A 9 -24.36 33.04 -16.94
N GLN A 10 -24.36 32.00 -16.11
CA GLN A 10 -24.74 32.08 -14.70
C GLN A 10 -23.55 32.44 -13.80
N ARG A 11 -22.31 32.40 -14.31
CA ARG A 11 -21.09 32.59 -13.51
C ARG A 11 -20.91 33.99 -12.95
N ALA A 12 -21.60 35.00 -13.49
CA ALA A 12 -21.61 36.35 -12.90
C ALA A 12 -22.18 36.34 -11.47
N LYS A 13 -23.14 35.45 -11.18
CA LYS A 13 -23.74 35.26 -9.84
C LYS A 13 -22.75 34.73 -8.80
N TRP A 14 -21.61 34.21 -9.24
CA TRP A 14 -20.58 33.68 -8.35
C TRP A 14 -19.93 34.79 -7.53
N ILE A 15 -19.84 36.01 -8.06
CA ILE A 15 -19.24 37.16 -7.36
C ILE A 15 -20.03 37.47 -6.08
N GLU A 16 -21.36 37.43 -6.15
CA GLU A 16 -22.25 37.62 -5.00
C GLU A 16 -22.03 36.53 -3.94
N ALA A 17 -21.93 35.26 -4.38
CA ALA A 17 -21.66 34.12 -3.49
C ALA A 17 -20.22 34.08 -2.92
N MET A 18 -19.26 34.78 -3.53
CA MET A 18 -17.87 34.84 -3.09
C MET A 18 -17.59 35.98 -2.10
N SER A 19 -18.60 36.80 -1.75
CA SER A 19 -18.39 38.10 -1.10
C SER A 19 -18.54 38.16 0.42
N ASP A 20 -19.09 37.16 1.11
CA ASP A 20 -18.78 36.84 2.53
C ASP A 20 -19.61 35.65 3.06
N GLY A 21 -19.08 34.91 4.05
CA GLY A 21 -19.82 33.90 4.83
C GLY A 21 -19.84 32.45 4.29
N VAL A 22 -19.23 32.16 3.13
CA VAL A 22 -19.11 30.78 2.62
C VAL A 22 -18.06 30.00 3.40
N THR A 23 -18.46 28.88 4.00
CA THR A 23 -17.55 27.95 4.71
C THR A 23 -16.95 26.89 3.78
N ALA A 24 -17.76 26.40 2.83
CA ALA A 24 -17.38 25.35 1.90
C ALA A 24 -18.09 25.49 0.55
N VAL A 25 -17.47 25.00 -0.51
CA VAL A 25 -17.99 24.94 -1.87
C VAL A 25 -18.28 23.49 -2.22
N ILE A 26 -19.51 23.17 -2.61
CA ILE A 26 -19.84 21.85 -3.17
C ILE A 26 -19.80 21.98 -4.70
N PHE A 27 -18.85 21.30 -5.32
CA PHE A 27 -18.70 21.27 -6.77
C PHE A 27 -19.26 19.96 -7.31
N LEU A 28 -20.38 20.04 -8.04
CA LEU A 28 -21.06 18.88 -8.62
C LEU A 28 -20.68 18.72 -10.09
N THR A 29 -20.16 17.56 -10.48
CA THR A 29 -19.79 17.28 -11.88
C THR A 29 -20.43 15.99 -12.39
N ASP A 30 -20.96 16.02 -13.61
CA ASP A 30 -21.50 14.85 -14.29
C ASP A 30 -20.38 14.14 -15.07
N VAL A 31 -19.93 12.99 -14.57
CA VAL A 31 -18.84 12.24 -15.20
C VAL A 31 -19.29 11.46 -16.43
N SER A 32 -20.60 11.23 -16.60
CA SER A 32 -21.14 10.51 -17.76
C SER A 32 -21.23 11.36 -19.04
N ALA A 33 -20.94 12.65 -18.93
CA ALA A 33 -21.00 13.62 -20.03
C ALA A 33 -19.69 13.75 -20.81
N TYR A 34 -18.78 12.77 -20.69
CA TYR A 34 -17.48 12.76 -21.37
C TYR A 34 -17.58 12.76 -22.90
N ASP A 35 -18.71 12.33 -23.44
CA ASP A 35 -19.01 12.25 -24.88
C ASP A 35 -20.03 13.31 -25.32
N MET A 36 -20.31 14.31 -24.47
CA MET A 36 -21.31 15.35 -24.73
C MET A 36 -20.66 16.73 -24.88
N MET A 37 -21.27 17.57 -25.71
CA MET A 37 -20.92 18.99 -25.84
C MET A 37 -21.85 19.88 -25.01
N LEU A 38 -21.41 21.09 -24.64
CA LEU A 38 -22.26 22.03 -23.92
C LEU A 38 -23.49 22.40 -24.74
N ALA A 39 -24.59 22.71 -24.04
CA ALA A 39 -25.80 23.22 -24.68
C ALA A 39 -25.58 24.65 -25.23
N GLU A 40 -24.79 25.45 -24.51
CA GLU A 40 -24.43 26.82 -24.87
C GLU A 40 -23.26 26.91 -25.88
N ASP A 41 -22.47 25.85 -26.05
CA ASP A 41 -21.31 25.81 -26.95
C ASP A 41 -21.05 24.39 -27.43
N HIS A 42 -21.49 24.08 -28.66
CA HIS A 42 -21.38 22.74 -29.24
C HIS A 42 -19.95 22.35 -29.66
N THR A 43 -18.96 23.23 -29.47
CA THR A 43 -17.55 22.93 -29.74
C THR A 43 -16.79 22.48 -28.49
N VAL A 44 -17.39 22.68 -27.31
CA VAL A 44 -16.73 22.42 -26.03
C VAL A 44 -17.33 21.20 -25.33
N ASN A 45 -16.47 20.26 -24.99
CA ASN A 45 -16.84 19.07 -24.23
C ASN A 45 -17.28 19.41 -22.80
N ARG A 46 -18.40 18.84 -22.34
CA ARG A 46 -19.02 19.15 -21.04
C ARG A 46 -18.14 18.77 -19.85
N LEU A 47 -17.58 17.55 -19.86
CA LEU A 47 -16.74 17.09 -18.77
C LEU A 47 -15.42 17.89 -18.74
N ARG A 48 -14.87 18.23 -19.90
CA ARG A 48 -13.68 19.08 -20.00
C ARG A 48 -13.90 20.49 -19.44
N GLU A 49 -15.03 21.11 -19.78
CA GLU A 49 -15.41 22.41 -19.22
C GLU A 49 -15.55 22.32 -17.69
N SER A 50 -16.16 21.25 -17.18
CA SER A 50 -16.32 21.04 -15.75
C SER A 50 -14.96 20.93 -15.02
N ILE A 51 -14.01 20.18 -15.58
CA ILE A 51 -12.64 20.06 -15.06
C ILE A 51 -11.94 21.43 -15.07
N ASN A 52 -12.02 22.16 -16.18
CA ASN A 52 -11.41 23.49 -16.31
C ASN A 52 -12.02 24.46 -15.29
N LEU A 53 -13.34 24.41 -15.11
CA LEU A 53 -14.07 25.26 -14.19
C LEU A 53 -13.69 24.97 -12.73
N LEU A 54 -13.57 23.70 -12.35
CA LEU A 54 -13.06 23.30 -11.03
C LEU A 54 -11.65 23.86 -10.81
N GLY A 55 -10.77 23.78 -11.81
CA GLY A 55 -9.44 24.37 -11.76
C GLY A 55 -9.47 25.88 -11.54
N GLN A 56 -10.39 26.59 -12.18
CA GLN A 56 -10.60 28.03 -11.94
C GLN A 56 -11.13 28.31 -10.53
N VAL A 57 -12.12 27.56 -10.05
CA VAL A 57 -12.65 27.68 -8.67
C VAL A 57 -11.54 27.43 -7.64
N TRP A 58 -10.71 26.42 -7.88
CA TRP A 58 -9.57 26.07 -7.04
C TRP A 58 -8.47 27.14 -7.04
N THR A 59 -8.29 27.88 -8.13
CA THR A 59 -7.24 28.90 -8.22
C THR A 59 -7.72 30.30 -7.86
N LYS A 60 -9.03 30.54 -7.82
CA LYS A 60 -9.63 31.86 -7.49
C LYS A 60 -9.33 32.28 -6.04
N SER A 61 -8.81 33.51 -5.90
CA SER A 61 -8.35 34.08 -4.62
C SER A 61 -9.43 34.15 -3.52
N PRO A 62 -10.71 34.47 -3.79
CA PRO A 62 -11.72 34.57 -2.72
C PRO A 62 -12.11 33.23 -2.09
N LEU A 63 -11.78 32.11 -2.74
CA LEU A 63 -12.07 30.75 -2.27
C LEU A 63 -10.80 30.02 -1.84
N ARG A 64 -9.72 30.77 -1.57
CA ARG A 64 -8.40 30.20 -1.27
C ARG A 64 -8.36 29.48 0.08
N ASP A 65 -9.14 29.95 1.04
CA ASP A 65 -9.21 29.47 2.41
C ASP A 65 -10.41 28.54 2.68
N LYS A 66 -11.27 28.29 1.68
CA LYS A 66 -12.50 27.51 1.84
C LYS A 66 -12.30 26.03 1.51
N SER A 67 -13.03 25.16 2.19
CA SER A 67 -13.10 23.73 1.85
C SER A 67 -13.86 23.51 0.55
N ILE A 68 -13.37 22.63 -0.32
CA ILE A 68 -14.07 22.29 -1.58
C ILE A 68 -14.46 20.82 -1.51
N ILE A 69 -15.73 20.51 -1.67
CA ILE A 69 -16.25 19.15 -1.71
C ILE A 69 -16.58 18.84 -3.16
N LEU A 70 -15.88 17.89 -3.76
CA LEU A 70 -16.14 17.43 -5.12
C LEU A 70 -17.10 16.25 -5.09
N PHE A 71 -18.22 16.40 -5.79
CA PHE A 71 -19.22 15.37 -5.94
C PHE A 71 -19.29 14.90 -7.40
N LEU A 72 -18.89 13.64 -7.63
CA LEU A 72 -18.91 13.01 -8.95
C LEU A 72 -20.26 12.33 -9.15
N ASN A 73 -21.12 12.96 -9.95
CA ASN A 73 -22.48 12.51 -10.21
C ASN A 73 -22.55 11.62 -11.46
N LYS A 74 -23.52 10.69 -11.47
CA LYS A 74 -23.81 9.76 -12.58
C LYS A 74 -22.68 8.78 -12.94
N GLN A 75 -21.97 8.30 -11.92
CA GLN A 75 -20.90 7.31 -12.08
C GLN A 75 -21.43 6.00 -12.68
N ASP A 76 -22.64 5.59 -12.30
CA ASP A 76 -23.38 4.46 -12.86
C ASP A 76 -23.55 4.53 -14.38
N LYS A 77 -23.85 5.73 -14.90
CA LYS A 77 -24.02 5.94 -16.35
C LYS A 77 -22.69 5.96 -17.08
N LEU A 78 -21.64 6.52 -16.47
CA LEU A 78 -20.29 6.44 -17.01
C LEU A 78 -19.87 4.97 -17.14
N GLU A 79 -19.99 4.21 -16.06
CA GLU A 79 -19.67 2.77 -16.02
C GLU A 79 -20.39 2.01 -17.14
N LYS A 80 -21.70 2.23 -17.26
CA LYS A 80 -22.51 1.60 -18.29
C LYS A 80 -22.03 1.95 -19.70
N LYS A 81 -21.75 3.24 -19.98
CA LYS A 81 -21.27 3.69 -21.29
C LYS A 81 -19.91 3.10 -21.66
N VAL A 82 -18.98 3.07 -20.70
CA VAL A 82 -17.65 2.48 -20.88
C VAL A 82 -17.76 0.98 -21.14
N ARG A 83 -18.61 0.28 -20.38
CA ARG A 83 -18.85 -1.17 -20.52
C ARG A 83 -19.48 -1.54 -21.86
N GLU A 84 -20.43 -0.74 -22.33
CA GLU A 84 -21.11 -0.97 -23.61
C GLU A 84 -20.26 -0.58 -24.83
N GLN A 85 -19.12 0.09 -24.64
CA GLN A 85 -18.18 0.50 -25.69
C GLN A 85 -18.81 1.28 -26.87
N ARG A 86 -19.96 1.93 -26.65
CA ARG A 86 -20.67 2.68 -27.70
C ARG A 86 -19.94 3.95 -28.11
N THR A 87 -19.32 4.62 -27.13
CA THR A 87 -18.50 5.82 -27.31
C THR A 87 -17.21 5.62 -26.52
N LEU A 88 -16.08 5.51 -27.21
CA LEU A 88 -14.79 5.35 -26.55
C LEU A 88 -14.40 6.65 -25.86
N PHE A 89 -14.07 6.57 -24.56
CA PHE A 89 -13.65 7.72 -23.76
C PHE A 89 -12.43 8.43 -24.39
N GLU A 90 -11.52 7.62 -24.92
CA GLU A 90 -10.29 7.99 -25.63
C GLU A 90 -10.52 8.98 -26.77
N ASN A 91 -11.68 8.89 -27.45
CA ASN A 91 -12.00 9.77 -28.59
C ASN A 91 -12.21 11.22 -28.16
N PHE A 92 -12.60 11.44 -26.90
CA PHE A 92 -12.89 12.76 -26.34
C PHE A 92 -11.77 13.26 -25.41
N PHE A 93 -10.97 12.32 -24.93
CA PHE A 93 -9.93 12.53 -23.93
C PHE A 93 -8.67 11.73 -24.37
N PRO A 94 -8.04 12.10 -25.51
CA PRO A 94 -6.96 11.32 -26.13
C PRO A 94 -5.66 11.33 -25.32
N GLU A 95 -5.45 12.32 -24.46
CA GLU A 95 -4.38 12.31 -23.47
C GLU A 95 -4.54 11.18 -22.44
N TYR A 96 -5.73 10.56 -22.41
CA TYR A 96 -6.01 9.36 -21.65
C TYR A 96 -5.96 8.11 -22.52
N ALA A 97 -5.67 8.15 -23.83
CA ALA A 97 -5.64 6.98 -24.72
C ALA A 97 -4.34 6.16 -24.60
N ILE A 98 -3.18 6.84 -24.52
CA ILE A 98 -1.86 6.19 -24.26
C ILE A 98 -1.74 5.75 -22.78
N ASP A 99 -2.54 6.39 -21.93
CA ASP A 99 -2.64 6.16 -20.50
C ASP A 99 -3.87 5.32 -20.10
N PHE A 100 -4.76 4.93 -21.02
CA PHE A 100 -5.99 4.19 -20.67
C PHE A 100 -5.64 2.77 -20.21
N TYR A 101 -4.66 2.16 -20.89
CA TYR A 101 -4.13 0.85 -20.55
C TYR A 101 -2.98 0.90 -19.52
N SER A 102 -2.32 2.04 -19.35
CA SER A 102 -1.12 2.21 -18.49
C SER A 102 -1.44 2.86 -17.14
N ARG A 103 -2.49 3.67 -17.04
CA ARG A 103 -2.91 4.41 -15.83
C ARG A 103 -4.29 4.04 -15.28
N CYS A 104 -5.03 3.09 -15.88
CA CYS A 104 -6.12 2.35 -15.21
C CYS A 104 -5.71 1.67 -13.89
N SER A 105 -4.43 1.77 -13.56
CA SER A 105 -3.76 1.06 -12.51
C SER A 105 -3.81 1.72 -11.13
N ILE A 106 -3.78 3.05 -11.02
CA ILE A 106 -3.07 3.62 -9.85
C ILE A 106 -3.82 3.63 -8.51
N LEU A 107 -5.12 3.30 -8.41
CA LEU A 107 -5.83 3.43 -7.12
C LEU A 107 -6.77 2.25 -6.81
N ASN A 108 -6.18 1.16 -6.32
CA ASN A 108 -6.85 0.27 -5.36
C ASN A 108 -6.46 0.73 -3.95
N MET A 109 -7.09 1.80 -3.47
CA MET A 109 -7.16 2.02 -2.02
C MET A 109 -8.33 1.21 -1.50
N SER A 110 -8.08 0.37 -0.52
CA SER A 110 -9.12 -0.32 0.24
C SER A 110 -10.10 0.71 0.78
N ILE A 111 -11.28 0.79 0.17
CA ILE A 111 -12.46 1.38 0.79
C ILE A 111 -13.42 0.23 1.01
N GLY A 112 -13.43 -0.27 2.24
CA GLY A 112 -14.58 -1.04 2.70
C GLY A 112 -15.79 -0.11 2.70
N GLY A 113 -16.83 -0.48 1.94
CA GLY A 113 -18.15 0.12 2.07
C GLY A 113 -18.84 0.40 0.74
N GLY A 114 -19.74 -0.51 0.33
CA GLY A 114 -21.06 -0.27 -0.26
C GLY A 114 -21.26 0.65 -1.48
N PRO A 115 -22.32 0.43 -2.28
CA PRO A 115 -22.62 1.21 -3.46
C PRO A 115 -23.35 2.50 -3.08
N THR A 116 -22.65 3.54 -2.61
CA THR A 116 -23.28 4.85 -2.38
C THR A 116 -22.32 6.00 -2.61
N ASN A 117 -22.53 6.74 -3.71
CA ASN A 117 -22.13 8.14 -3.94
C ASN A 117 -20.88 8.61 -3.18
N ASP A 118 -19.70 8.31 -3.72
CA ASP A 118 -18.44 8.76 -3.14
C ASP A 118 -18.36 10.30 -3.13
N MET A 119 -18.41 10.87 -1.92
CA MET A 119 -18.23 12.29 -1.66
C MET A 119 -16.76 12.54 -1.32
N PHE A 120 -16.07 13.35 -2.11
CA PHE A 120 -14.66 13.68 -1.88
C PHE A 120 -14.53 15.06 -1.23
N VAL A 121 -14.03 15.10 0.01
CA VAL A 121 -13.66 16.36 0.66
C VAL A 121 -12.24 16.72 0.25
N LEU A 122 -12.08 17.73 -0.60
CA LEU A 122 -10.77 18.25 -1.00
C LEU A 122 -10.34 19.33 -0.01
N THR A 123 -9.24 19.07 0.71
CA THR A 123 -8.56 20.09 1.51
C THR A 123 -7.30 20.54 0.76
N ARG A 124 -6.94 21.83 0.82
CA ARG A 124 -5.75 22.35 0.11
C ARG A 124 -4.40 21.83 0.66
N GLN A 125 -4.41 21.06 1.75
CA GLN A 125 -3.26 20.26 2.19
C GLN A 125 -3.02 19.04 1.27
N SER A 126 -3.97 18.74 0.38
CA SER A 126 -3.87 17.70 -0.64
C SER A 126 -3.60 18.35 -2.00
N SER A 127 -2.41 18.14 -2.55
CA SER A 127 -1.98 18.60 -3.90
C SER A 127 -2.71 17.91 -5.08
N PHE A 128 -3.93 17.39 -4.88
CA PHE A 128 -4.46 16.21 -5.59
C PHE A 128 -5.76 16.41 -6.41
N VAL A 129 -6.07 17.62 -6.86
CA VAL A 129 -7.38 17.89 -7.51
C VAL A 129 -7.55 17.20 -8.86
N LEU A 130 -6.52 17.13 -9.70
CA LEU A 130 -6.60 16.37 -10.97
C LEU A 130 -6.51 14.85 -10.75
N PRO A 131 -5.60 14.32 -9.91
CA PRO A 131 -5.51 12.88 -9.66
C PRO A 131 -6.75 12.25 -9.01
N CYS A 132 -7.52 12.97 -8.18
CA CYS A 132 -8.73 12.42 -7.55
C CYS A 132 -9.88 12.18 -8.56
N LEU A 133 -10.02 13.04 -9.57
CA LEU A 133 -10.94 12.82 -10.71
C LEU A 133 -10.52 11.60 -11.57
N PHE A 134 -9.21 11.36 -11.66
CA PHE A 134 -8.64 10.19 -12.33
C PHE A 134 -9.00 8.88 -11.60
N SER A 135 -8.99 8.85 -10.27
CA SER A 135 -9.23 7.62 -9.49
C SER A 135 -10.61 7.00 -9.71
N VAL A 136 -11.65 7.83 -9.85
CA VAL A 136 -13.05 7.38 -9.84
C VAL A 136 -13.51 6.90 -11.21
N MET A 137 -12.95 7.44 -12.30
CA MET A 137 -13.31 7.00 -13.65
C MET A 137 -12.74 5.61 -14.03
N LEU A 138 -11.74 5.10 -13.31
CA LEU A 138 -11.01 3.87 -13.67
C LEU A 138 -11.50 2.61 -12.95
N CYS A 139 -12.33 2.72 -11.91
CA CYS A 139 -12.86 1.56 -11.16
C CYS A 139 -13.90 0.72 -11.92
N SER A 140 -14.36 1.17 -13.09
CA SER A 140 -15.50 0.58 -13.82
C SER A 140 -15.15 -0.45 -14.90
N SER A 141 -13.86 -0.75 -15.14
CA SER A 141 -13.44 -1.76 -16.13
C SER A 141 -12.50 -2.79 -15.51
N LYS A 142 -12.80 -4.10 -15.72
CA LYS A 142 -12.08 -5.26 -15.18
C LYS A 142 -10.54 -5.10 -15.21
N PRO A 143 -9.81 -5.50 -14.15
CA PRO A 143 -8.37 -5.34 -14.11
C PRO A 143 -7.67 -6.32 -15.06
N ARG A 144 -6.95 -5.78 -16.04
CA ARG A 144 -5.86 -6.50 -16.73
C ARG A 144 -4.70 -6.64 -15.73
N GLU A 145 -4.07 -7.81 -15.64
CA GLU A 145 -2.90 -8.00 -14.78
C GLU A 145 -1.74 -7.08 -15.22
N TRP A 146 -1.28 -6.15 -14.37
CA TRP A 146 -0.14 -5.30 -14.73
C TRP A 146 1.18 -6.05 -14.64
N SER A 147 2.13 -5.67 -15.49
CA SER A 147 3.52 -6.09 -15.37
C SER A 147 4.18 -5.55 -14.09
N PHE A 148 5.30 -6.16 -13.70
CA PHE A 148 6.05 -5.76 -12.52
C PHE A 148 6.58 -4.32 -12.62
N GLU A 149 7.08 -3.93 -13.79
CA GLU A 149 7.63 -2.61 -14.08
C GLU A 149 6.56 -1.52 -13.91
N HIS A 150 5.32 -1.80 -14.30
CA HIS A 150 4.18 -0.91 -14.11
C HIS A 150 3.81 -0.76 -12.63
N LYS A 151 3.77 -1.87 -11.88
CA LYS A 151 3.53 -1.85 -10.43
C LYS A 151 4.62 -1.05 -9.70
N GLN A 152 5.88 -1.28 -10.07
CA GLN A 152 7.03 -0.57 -9.52
C GLN A 152 6.97 0.93 -9.82
N SER A 153 6.70 1.31 -11.08
CA SER A 153 6.58 2.72 -11.48
C SER A 153 5.44 3.44 -10.76
N SER A 154 4.30 2.77 -10.60
CA SER A 154 3.15 3.28 -9.84
C SER A 154 3.50 3.50 -8.37
N PHE A 155 4.18 2.53 -7.74
CA PHE A 155 4.66 2.66 -6.37
C PHE A 155 5.66 3.83 -6.23
N ARG A 156 6.58 4.00 -7.18
CA ARG A 156 7.55 5.10 -7.19
C ARG A 156 6.88 6.47 -7.25
N TYR A 157 5.85 6.60 -8.09
CA TYR A 157 5.03 7.81 -8.15
C TYR A 157 4.34 8.10 -6.82
N LEU A 158 3.76 7.09 -6.16
CA LEU A 158 3.14 7.27 -4.84
C LEU A 158 4.14 7.74 -3.79
N CYS A 159 5.37 7.20 -3.77
CA CYS A 159 6.42 7.69 -2.87
C CYS A 159 6.78 9.15 -3.15
N GLN A 160 6.96 9.54 -4.43
CA GLN A 160 7.30 10.91 -4.80
C GLN A 160 6.18 11.90 -4.47
N SER A 161 4.93 11.54 -4.73
CA SER A 161 3.76 12.39 -4.46
C SER A 161 3.53 12.61 -2.95
N ASN A 162 3.96 11.67 -2.11
CA ASN A 162 3.89 11.75 -0.65
C ASN A 162 5.21 12.22 -0.02
N ALA A 163 6.17 12.68 -0.83
CA ALA A 163 7.46 13.18 -0.36
C ALA A 163 7.28 14.44 0.48
N VAL A 164 8.02 14.49 1.59
CA VAL A 164 8.02 15.63 2.50
C VAL A 164 9.25 16.47 2.21
N SER A 165 9.08 17.79 2.13
CA SER A 165 10.19 18.71 1.95
C SER A 165 11.17 18.66 3.12
N GLY A 166 12.45 18.85 2.81
CA GLY A 166 13.55 18.87 3.78
C GLY A 166 14.46 17.66 3.63
N THR A 167 15.41 17.55 4.56
CA THR A 167 16.42 16.49 4.58
C THR A 167 16.45 15.84 5.95
N THR A 168 16.75 14.55 5.98
CA THR A 168 16.92 13.77 7.20
C THR A 168 18.30 13.14 7.17
N LYS A 169 19.09 13.38 8.23
CA LYS A 169 20.45 12.86 8.34
C LYS A 169 20.48 11.68 9.31
N ILE A 170 21.12 10.59 8.90
CA ILE A 170 21.44 9.43 9.72
C ILE A 170 22.97 9.38 9.84
N ILE A 171 23.50 9.57 11.04
CA ILE A 171 24.93 9.69 11.35
C ILE A 171 25.40 8.44 12.09
N VAL A 172 26.04 7.50 11.42
CA VAL A 172 26.38 6.18 11.97
C VAL A 172 27.89 5.97 12.02
N SER A 173 28.38 5.21 12.98
CA SER A 173 29.75 4.69 12.97
C SER A 173 29.82 3.35 12.23
N ARG A 174 31.02 2.99 11.76
CA ARG A 174 31.22 1.68 11.11
C ARG A 174 31.29 0.54 12.11
N GLN A 175 31.77 0.82 13.32
CA GLN A 175 31.99 -0.15 14.38
C GLN A 175 30.69 -0.53 15.09
N ASN A 176 29.72 0.38 15.13
CA ASN A 176 28.46 0.22 15.85
C ASN A 176 27.25 0.44 14.93
N LEU A 177 27.32 -0.12 13.72
CA LEU A 177 26.40 0.21 12.63
C LEU A 177 24.94 -0.06 13.01
N LEU A 178 24.63 -1.24 13.55
CA LEU A 178 23.28 -1.61 13.91
C LEU A 178 22.69 -0.70 14.99
N ASP A 179 23.38 -0.55 16.12
CA ASP A 179 22.86 0.20 17.26
C ASP A 179 22.74 1.69 16.98
N ASP A 180 23.71 2.29 16.26
CA ASP A 180 23.61 3.69 15.84
C ASP A 180 22.43 3.90 14.88
N SER A 181 22.17 2.94 13.99
CA SER A 181 21.04 2.97 13.06
C SER A 181 19.71 2.79 13.78
N PHE A 182 19.64 1.84 14.71
CA PHE A 182 18.48 1.57 15.55
C PHE A 182 18.07 2.82 16.31
N ASN A 183 18.99 3.41 17.07
CA ASN A 183 18.74 4.58 17.89
C ASN A 183 18.23 5.78 17.06
N GLN A 184 18.80 5.99 15.87
CA GLN A 184 18.41 7.11 15.02
C GLN A 184 17.07 6.90 14.31
N VAL A 185 16.87 5.76 13.65
CA VAL A 185 15.64 5.48 12.91
C VAL A 185 14.44 5.36 13.85
N MET A 186 14.64 4.84 15.06
CA MET A 186 13.57 4.72 16.05
C MET A 186 13.18 6.05 16.67
N LYS A 187 14.12 6.99 16.81
CA LYS A 187 13.87 8.35 17.31
C LYS A 187 13.13 9.24 16.32
N LEU A 188 13.28 8.98 15.01
CA LEU A 188 12.66 9.80 13.96
C LEU A 188 11.17 9.52 13.82
N GLU A 189 10.42 10.59 13.52
CA GLU A 189 9.00 10.50 13.21
C GLU A 189 8.76 9.99 11.79
N THR A 190 7.60 9.38 11.55
CA THR A 190 7.28 8.71 10.27
C THR A 190 7.33 9.65 9.06
N PHE A 191 6.97 10.92 9.22
CA PHE A 191 7.04 11.91 8.14
C PHE A 191 8.48 12.38 7.86
N GLU A 192 9.38 12.32 8.85
CA GLU A 192 10.79 12.69 8.68
C GLU A 192 11.54 11.64 7.87
N LEU A 193 11.19 10.37 8.03
CA LEU A 193 11.73 9.26 7.23
C LEU A 193 11.37 9.36 5.73
N ARG A 194 10.36 10.17 5.37
CA ARG A 194 9.92 10.44 3.99
C ARG A 194 10.63 11.62 3.32
N ARG A 195 11.45 12.37 4.05
CA ARG A 195 12.32 13.42 3.50
C ARG A 195 13.52 12.81 2.79
N THR A 196 14.25 13.62 2.01
CA THR A 196 15.49 13.15 1.37
C THR A 196 16.49 12.67 2.43
N LEU A 197 16.89 11.40 2.31
CA LEU A 197 17.75 10.73 3.27
C LEU A 197 19.23 10.95 2.95
N TYR A 198 19.99 11.38 3.95
CA TYR A 198 21.45 11.49 3.92
C TYR A 198 22.06 10.59 4.98
N VAL A 199 22.91 9.65 4.57
CA VAL A 199 23.67 8.83 5.51
C VAL A 199 25.09 9.36 5.59
N ILE A 200 25.59 9.54 6.81
CA ILE A 200 26.92 10.09 7.10
C ILE A 200 27.65 9.07 7.98
N PHE A 201 28.77 8.56 7.50
CA PHE A 201 29.67 7.76 8.34
C PHE A 201 30.55 8.70 9.16
N GLN A 202 30.57 8.52 10.48
CA GLN A 202 31.36 9.36 11.38
C GLN A 202 32.85 9.31 11.01
N GLY A 203 33.48 10.48 10.92
CA GLY A 203 34.90 10.59 10.59
C GLY A 203 35.24 10.49 9.10
N GLU A 204 34.24 10.37 8.20
CA GLU A 204 34.44 10.31 6.76
C GLU A 204 33.93 11.57 6.06
N GLU A 205 34.74 12.16 5.18
CA GLU A 205 34.30 13.24 4.31
C GLU A 205 33.46 12.68 3.16
N GLY A 206 32.14 12.85 3.24
CA GLY A 206 31.21 12.43 2.21
C GLY A 206 31.24 13.36 1.00
N LEU A 207 32.02 13.02 -0.03
CA LEU A 207 31.99 13.69 -1.33
C LEU A 207 30.71 13.34 -2.13
N ASP A 208 30.24 12.10 -1.97
CA ASP A 208 29.06 11.58 -2.66
C ASP A 208 27.92 11.29 -1.67
N TYR A 209 26.74 11.87 -1.92
CA TYR A 209 25.58 11.65 -1.05
C TYR A 209 24.83 10.34 -1.33
N GLY A 210 25.02 9.75 -2.51
CA GLY A 210 24.31 8.54 -2.94
C GLY A 210 25.03 7.22 -2.65
N GLY A 211 26.35 7.24 -2.50
CA GLY A 211 27.19 6.08 -2.21
C GLY A 211 27.03 5.58 -0.77
N PRO A 212 27.26 6.42 0.25
CA PRO A 212 27.13 6.06 1.66
C PRO A 212 25.75 5.51 2.02
N ALA A 213 24.68 6.09 1.46
CA ALA A 213 23.34 5.56 1.66
C ALA A 213 23.18 4.13 1.11
N ARG A 214 23.66 3.87 -0.12
CA ARG A 214 23.63 2.52 -0.71
C ARG A 214 24.41 1.52 0.15
N GLU A 215 25.61 1.91 0.56
CA GLU A 215 26.45 1.10 1.43
C GLU A 215 25.79 0.81 2.78
N TRP A 216 25.16 1.80 3.40
CA TRP A 216 24.44 1.65 4.66
C TRP A 216 23.29 0.65 4.56
N PHE A 217 22.43 0.75 3.53
CA PHE A 217 21.36 -0.24 3.32
C PHE A 217 21.92 -1.65 3.12
N PHE A 218 22.99 -1.79 2.34
CA PHE A 218 23.64 -3.07 2.12
C PHE A 218 24.18 -3.66 3.44
N LYS A 219 25.08 -2.95 4.12
CA LYS A 219 25.74 -3.44 5.34
C LYS A 219 24.77 -3.68 6.49
N LEU A 220 23.82 -2.77 6.70
CA LEU A 220 22.82 -2.94 7.75
C LEU A 220 21.92 -4.15 7.47
N SER A 221 21.58 -4.41 6.20
CA SER A 221 20.80 -5.60 5.85
C SER A 221 21.54 -6.92 6.14
N THR A 222 22.88 -6.91 6.05
CA THR A 222 23.72 -8.05 6.45
C THR A 222 23.82 -8.16 7.98
N GLU A 223 24.01 -7.04 8.70
CA GLU A 223 24.11 -7.03 10.16
C GLU A 223 22.84 -7.50 10.86
N LEU A 224 21.67 -7.21 10.29
CA LEU A 224 20.38 -7.70 10.79
C LEU A 224 20.27 -9.24 10.79
N LEU A 225 21.15 -9.93 10.06
CA LEU A 225 21.21 -11.40 10.00
C LEU A 225 22.15 -12.00 11.02
N ASN A 226 22.87 -11.16 11.78
CA ASN A 226 23.83 -11.64 12.74
C ASN A 226 23.10 -12.51 13.79
N PRO A 227 23.43 -13.81 13.90
CA PRO A 227 22.77 -14.74 14.82
C PRO A 227 22.80 -14.28 16.28
N MET A 228 23.77 -13.42 16.65
CA MET A 228 23.89 -12.87 18.00
C MET A 228 22.67 -12.09 18.45
N TYR A 229 21.95 -11.42 17.55
CA TYR A 229 20.73 -10.68 17.91
C TYR A 229 19.49 -11.57 18.03
N CYS A 230 19.59 -12.83 17.60
CA CYS A 230 18.52 -13.84 17.64
C CYS A 230 17.21 -13.40 16.97
N LEU A 231 17.22 -12.46 16.01
CA LEU A 231 16.01 -11.92 15.39
C LEU A 231 15.47 -12.79 14.26
N PHE A 232 16.37 -13.22 13.39
CA PHE A 232 16.06 -13.99 12.19
C PHE A 232 16.90 -15.27 12.14
N GLN A 233 16.39 -16.26 11.44
CA GLN A 233 17.08 -17.50 11.12
C GLN A 233 16.84 -17.87 9.66
N TYR A 234 17.68 -18.74 9.11
CA TYR A 234 17.44 -19.31 7.80
C TYR A 234 16.21 -20.23 7.82
N ALA A 235 15.43 -20.21 6.75
CA ALA A 235 14.25 -21.07 6.60
C ALA A 235 14.62 -22.54 6.54
N SER A 236 15.65 -22.88 5.75
CA SER A 236 16.17 -24.24 5.65
C SER A 236 17.67 -24.25 5.38
N ALA A 237 18.29 -25.43 5.39
CA ALA A 237 19.71 -25.59 5.05
C ALA A 237 20.03 -25.29 3.58
N THR A 238 19.03 -25.36 2.70
CA THR A 238 19.16 -25.15 1.24
C THR A 238 18.62 -23.80 0.80
N ASN A 239 17.64 -23.26 1.53
CA ASN A 239 16.98 -21.99 1.27
C ASN A 239 17.52 -20.92 2.22
N TYR A 240 18.43 -20.09 1.72
CA TYR A 240 19.01 -18.94 2.44
C TYR A 240 18.03 -17.77 2.64
N SER A 241 16.72 -17.96 2.39
CA SER A 241 15.69 -16.98 2.74
C SER A 241 15.49 -16.90 4.25
N LEU A 242 15.14 -15.71 4.72
CA LEU A 242 15.05 -15.41 6.14
C LEU A 242 13.64 -15.54 6.69
N GLN A 243 13.54 -16.11 7.89
CA GLN A 243 12.31 -16.15 8.70
C GLN A 243 12.57 -15.59 10.10
N ILE A 244 11.49 -15.15 10.77
CA ILE A 244 11.56 -14.72 12.16
C ILE A 244 11.99 -15.91 13.02
N ASN A 245 12.96 -15.70 13.92
CA ASN A 245 13.36 -16.71 14.87
C ASN A 245 12.28 -16.86 15.96
N PRO A 246 11.64 -18.04 16.13
CA PRO A 246 10.68 -18.28 17.21
C PRO A 246 11.28 -18.04 18.61
N GLY A 247 12.58 -18.32 18.77
CA GLY A 247 13.36 -18.06 19.99
C GLY A 247 13.85 -16.62 20.14
N SER A 248 13.35 -15.66 19.34
CA SER A 248 13.80 -14.26 19.42
C SER A 248 13.57 -13.61 20.78
N SER A 249 12.65 -14.14 21.60
CA SER A 249 12.37 -13.66 22.96
C SER A 249 13.56 -13.75 23.93
N VAL A 250 14.63 -14.49 23.58
CA VAL A 250 15.91 -14.44 24.32
C VAL A 250 16.44 -13.01 24.36
N ASN A 251 16.23 -12.25 23.30
CA ASN A 251 16.52 -10.83 23.27
C ASN A 251 15.31 -10.05 23.83
N PRO A 252 15.44 -9.39 25.00
CA PRO A 252 14.33 -8.66 25.61
C PRO A 252 13.83 -7.48 24.76
N GLU A 253 14.66 -6.97 23.85
CA GLU A 253 14.33 -5.85 22.96
C GLU A 253 13.85 -6.30 21.57
N HIS A 254 13.67 -7.61 21.33
CA HIS A 254 13.36 -8.15 20.01
C HIS A 254 12.16 -7.48 19.31
N LEU A 255 11.10 -7.11 20.04
CA LEU A 255 9.94 -6.41 19.48
C LEU A 255 10.30 -5.01 18.94
N GLN A 256 11.18 -4.30 19.64
CA GLN A 256 11.66 -3.00 19.19
C GLN A 256 12.55 -3.16 17.95
N TYR A 257 13.40 -4.18 17.93
CA TYR A 257 14.20 -4.52 16.76
C TYR A 257 13.33 -4.92 15.56
N PHE A 258 12.25 -5.70 15.73
CA PHE A 258 11.32 -5.99 14.64
C PHE A 258 10.63 -4.73 14.10
N LYS A 259 10.24 -3.80 14.99
CA LYS A 259 9.70 -2.50 14.58
C LYS A 259 10.74 -1.68 13.81
N PHE A 260 11.99 -1.69 14.24
CA PHE A 260 13.10 -1.04 13.54
C PHE A 260 13.33 -1.67 12.16
N VAL A 261 13.39 -2.99 12.05
CA VAL A 261 13.54 -3.72 10.79
C VAL A 261 12.39 -3.39 9.83
N GLY A 262 11.16 -3.34 10.32
CA GLY A 262 10.00 -2.91 9.54
C GLY A 262 10.15 -1.48 9.00
N ARG A 263 10.59 -0.53 9.82
CA ARG A 263 10.92 0.84 9.38
C ARG A 263 12.06 0.87 8.36
N PHE A 264 13.10 0.06 8.56
CA PHE A 264 14.25 -0.04 7.67
C PHE A 264 13.87 -0.59 6.28
N ILE A 265 13.08 -1.67 6.22
CA ILE A 265 12.58 -2.22 4.95
C ILE A 265 11.68 -1.20 4.24
N ALA A 266 10.80 -0.52 4.97
CA ALA A 266 9.96 0.53 4.41
C ALA A 266 10.80 1.69 3.85
N LEU A 267 11.87 2.10 4.55
CA LEU A 267 12.83 3.09 4.08
C LEU A 267 13.53 2.64 2.80
N ALA A 268 13.99 1.40 2.73
CA ALA A 268 14.64 0.84 1.54
C ALA A 268 13.70 0.88 0.33
N LEU A 269 12.47 0.41 0.52
CA LEU A 269 11.42 0.45 -0.49
C LEU A 269 11.12 1.89 -0.91
N TYR A 270 10.91 2.82 0.03
CA TYR A 270 10.55 4.20 -0.25
C TYR A 270 11.64 4.95 -1.04
N HIS A 271 12.90 4.84 -0.60
CA HIS A 271 14.06 5.55 -1.17
C HIS A 271 14.72 4.83 -2.35
N ASN A 272 14.11 3.76 -2.85
CA ASN A 272 14.62 2.95 -3.96
C ASN A 272 16.03 2.40 -3.71
N LYS A 273 16.21 1.77 -2.55
CA LYS A 273 17.46 1.13 -2.15
C LYS A 273 17.25 -0.38 -2.06
N LEU A 274 18.24 -1.12 -2.55
CA LEU A 274 18.26 -2.57 -2.48
C LEU A 274 18.92 -3.01 -1.17
N ILE A 275 18.50 -4.16 -0.67
CA ILE A 275 19.09 -4.87 0.48
C ILE A 275 19.65 -6.20 -0.02
N ASP A 276 20.66 -6.73 0.65
CA ASP A 276 21.43 -7.91 0.21
C ASP A 276 20.69 -9.23 0.47
N SER A 277 19.74 -9.22 1.40
CA SER A 277 19.04 -10.40 1.86
C SER A 277 17.52 -10.27 1.76
N GLY A 278 16.88 -11.37 1.35
CA GLY A 278 15.44 -11.45 1.17
C GLY A 278 14.76 -12.27 2.27
N PHE A 279 13.50 -11.93 2.52
CA PHE A 279 12.63 -12.76 3.33
C PHE A 279 11.96 -13.84 2.49
N THR A 280 11.36 -14.80 3.18
CA THR A 280 10.63 -15.88 2.54
C THR A 280 9.34 -15.39 1.88
N LEU A 281 8.81 -16.14 0.91
CA LEU A 281 7.54 -15.80 0.25
C LEU A 281 6.36 -15.66 1.25
N PRO A 282 6.19 -16.56 2.25
CA PRO A 282 5.21 -16.36 3.32
C PRO A 282 5.35 -15.02 4.04
N PHE A 283 6.57 -14.56 4.29
CA PHE A 283 6.80 -13.26 4.95
C PHE A 283 6.22 -12.11 4.12
N TYR A 284 6.48 -12.09 2.81
CA TYR A 284 5.90 -11.08 1.92
C TYR A 284 4.37 -11.22 1.78
N LYS A 285 3.84 -12.45 1.74
CA LYS A 285 2.38 -12.69 1.75
C LYS A 285 1.74 -12.09 3.00
N ARG A 286 2.35 -12.25 4.18
CA ARG A 286 1.89 -11.63 5.43
C ARG A 286 1.91 -10.11 5.38
N MET A 287 2.97 -9.49 4.81
CA MET A 287 3.00 -8.03 4.59
C MET A 287 1.87 -7.52 3.69
N LEU A 288 1.43 -8.33 2.72
CA LEU A 288 0.35 -8.00 1.80
C LEU A 288 -1.05 -8.37 2.32
N GLY A 289 -1.16 -8.91 3.54
CA GLY A 289 -2.42 -9.42 4.08
C GLY A 289 -2.98 -10.61 3.30
N LYS A 290 -2.14 -11.34 2.55
CA LYS A 290 -2.53 -12.53 1.82
C LYS A 290 -2.42 -13.76 2.70
N ARG A 291 -3.31 -14.73 2.48
CA ARG A 291 -3.25 -16.05 3.11
C ARG A 291 -2.00 -16.80 2.63
N ILE A 292 -1.37 -17.51 3.56
CA ILE A 292 -0.32 -18.48 3.27
C ILE A 292 -1.02 -19.75 2.79
N THR A 293 -0.50 -20.39 1.76
CA THR A 293 -1.04 -21.64 1.21
C THR A 293 -0.09 -22.79 1.46
N LEU A 294 -0.56 -24.02 1.33
CA LEU A 294 0.25 -25.23 1.56
C LEU A 294 1.46 -25.29 0.61
N GLU A 295 1.32 -24.79 -0.61
CA GLU A 295 2.43 -24.72 -1.59
C GLU A 295 3.54 -23.76 -1.14
N ASP A 296 3.23 -22.75 -0.30
CA ASP A 296 4.27 -21.90 0.27
C ASP A 296 5.12 -22.65 1.31
N LEU A 297 4.56 -23.68 1.95
CA LEU A 297 5.26 -24.48 2.95
C LEU A 297 6.28 -25.41 2.30
N GLU A 298 6.02 -25.92 1.10
CA GLU A 298 6.95 -26.80 0.37
C GLU A 298 8.32 -26.13 0.17
N VAL A 299 8.33 -24.84 -0.14
CA VAL A 299 9.57 -24.06 -0.38
C VAL A 299 10.30 -23.73 0.94
N MET A 300 9.58 -23.74 2.05
CA MET A 300 10.07 -23.36 3.38
C MET A 300 10.63 -24.55 4.15
N ASP A 301 9.81 -25.59 4.24
CA ASP A 301 10.04 -26.77 5.04
C ASP A 301 9.37 -27.95 4.33
N GLU A 302 10.15 -28.60 3.45
CA GLU A 302 9.72 -29.76 2.68
C GLU A 302 9.28 -30.92 3.59
N VAL A 303 9.92 -31.07 4.76
CA VAL A 303 9.60 -32.14 5.72
C VAL A 303 8.22 -31.88 6.33
N PHE A 304 7.97 -30.64 6.78
CA PHE A 304 6.68 -30.25 7.32
C PHE A 304 5.59 -30.34 6.25
N TYR A 305 5.84 -29.84 5.04
CA TYR A 305 4.90 -29.96 3.91
C TYR A 305 4.52 -31.43 3.63
N ASN A 306 5.51 -32.33 3.55
CA ASN A 306 5.26 -33.75 3.33
C ASN A 306 4.46 -34.38 4.48
N SER A 307 4.69 -33.95 5.72
CA SER A 307 3.91 -34.41 6.88
C SER A 307 2.44 -34.00 6.78
N VAL A 308 2.16 -32.75 6.42
CA VAL A 308 0.81 -32.20 6.24
C VAL A 308 0.09 -32.90 5.08
N LYS A 309 0.80 -33.12 3.97
CA LYS A 309 0.27 -33.85 2.81
C LYS A 309 -0.05 -35.31 3.15
N SER A 310 0.80 -35.97 3.93
CA SER A 310 0.56 -37.34 4.41
C SER A 310 -0.69 -37.40 5.30
N LEU A 311 -0.86 -36.42 6.20
CA LEU A 311 -2.08 -36.31 7.02
C LEU A 311 -3.33 -36.07 6.17
N GLN A 312 -3.21 -35.27 5.11
CA GLN A 312 -4.32 -35.00 4.20
C GLN A 312 -4.80 -36.26 3.45
N GLU A 313 -3.86 -37.11 3.03
CA GLU A 313 -4.14 -38.35 2.28
C GLU A 313 -4.54 -39.54 3.18
N THR A 314 -4.26 -39.47 4.48
CA THR A 314 -4.60 -40.53 5.45
C THR A 314 -6.10 -40.50 5.77
N ASP A 315 -6.75 -41.66 5.73
CA ASP A 315 -8.14 -41.84 6.18
C ASP A 315 -8.19 -42.07 7.69
N PHE A 316 -8.77 -41.12 8.43
CA PHE A 316 -8.81 -41.17 9.90
C PHE A 316 -9.89 -42.14 10.42
N ASP A 317 -10.79 -42.62 9.57
CA ASP A 317 -11.76 -43.66 9.92
C ASP A 317 -11.12 -45.06 9.91
N GLU A 318 -10.05 -45.24 9.11
CA GLU A 318 -9.27 -46.48 9.05
C GLU A 318 -8.09 -46.49 10.02
N VAL A 319 -7.46 -45.33 10.23
CA VAL A 319 -6.29 -45.15 11.09
C VAL A 319 -6.61 -44.14 12.18
N ASP A 320 -6.74 -44.61 13.43
CA ASP A 320 -6.98 -43.70 14.55
C ASP A 320 -5.72 -42.88 14.86
N MET A 321 -5.75 -41.62 14.44
CA MET A 321 -4.70 -40.64 14.71
C MET A 321 -5.03 -39.91 16.02
N GLU A 322 -4.14 -39.97 17.02
CA GLU A 322 -4.29 -39.26 18.30
C GLU A 322 -3.94 -37.76 18.17
N LEU A 323 -4.52 -37.09 17.18
CA LEU A 323 -4.35 -35.66 16.93
C LEU A 323 -5.47 -34.86 17.59
N TYR A 324 -5.11 -33.68 18.10
CA TYR A 324 -6.02 -32.70 18.69
C TYR A 324 -5.77 -31.34 18.03
N PHE A 325 -6.69 -30.39 18.19
CA PHE A 325 -6.51 -29.02 17.70
C PHE A 325 -5.49 -28.23 18.55
N ALA A 326 -4.32 -28.80 18.77
CA ALA A 326 -3.18 -28.20 19.46
C ALA A 326 -1.89 -28.55 18.71
N ALA A 327 -0.94 -27.63 18.73
CA ALA A 327 0.38 -27.83 18.13
C ALA A 327 1.48 -27.57 19.16
N ASP A 328 2.48 -28.43 19.15
CA ASP A 328 3.65 -28.32 20.01
C ASP A 328 4.78 -27.61 19.28
N TYR A 329 5.36 -26.61 19.94
CA TYR A 329 6.48 -25.84 19.44
C TYR A 329 7.68 -26.00 20.38
N ASP A 330 8.83 -26.38 19.82
CA ASP A 330 10.09 -26.30 20.55
C ASP A 330 10.62 -24.86 20.48
N ILE A 331 10.66 -24.21 21.63
CA ILE A 331 11.26 -22.89 21.79
C ILE A 331 12.42 -23.04 22.78
N LEU A 332 13.64 -23.10 22.24
CA LEU A 332 14.89 -23.17 23.03
C LEU A 332 15.00 -24.44 23.91
N GLY A 333 14.44 -25.56 23.46
CA GLY A 333 14.41 -26.83 24.17
C GLY A 333 13.24 -27.00 25.12
N GLU A 334 12.38 -25.97 25.27
CA GLU A 334 11.11 -26.09 25.98
C GLU A 334 9.98 -26.35 24.98
N VAL A 335 9.31 -27.49 25.13
CA VAL A 335 8.13 -27.82 24.31
C VAL A 335 6.92 -27.11 24.88
N LYS A 336 6.38 -26.18 24.09
CA LYS A 336 5.18 -25.43 24.43
C LYS A 336 4.03 -25.84 23.53
N SER A 337 2.97 -26.37 24.13
CA SER A 337 1.73 -26.69 23.43
C SER A 337 0.84 -25.45 23.31
N VAL A 338 0.27 -25.22 22.14
CA VAL A 338 -0.63 -24.11 21.85
C VAL A 338 -1.88 -24.62 21.15
N ASP A 339 -3.03 -24.28 21.71
CA ASP A 339 -4.34 -24.50 21.09
C ASP A 339 -4.45 -23.77 19.74
N LEU A 340 -4.75 -24.51 18.67
CA LEU A 340 -4.99 -23.97 17.32
C LEU A 340 -6.32 -23.22 17.24
N LYS A 341 -7.29 -23.61 18.08
CA LYS A 341 -8.57 -22.92 18.28
C LYS A 341 -8.97 -22.99 19.75
N PRO A 342 -9.89 -22.13 20.24
CA PRO A 342 -10.26 -22.11 21.65
C PRO A 342 -10.67 -23.49 22.19
N GLY A 343 -9.96 -24.00 23.20
CA GLY A 343 -10.18 -25.34 23.78
C GLY A 343 -9.69 -26.48 22.90
N GLY A 344 -8.80 -26.21 21.94
CA GLY A 344 -8.39 -27.13 20.89
C GLY A 344 -7.70 -28.40 21.40
N SER A 345 -6.99 -28.32 22.52
CA SER A 345 -6.40 -29.47 23.21
C SER A 345 -7.42 -30.53 23.67
N GLU A 346 -8.70 -30.17 23.83
CA GLU A 346 -9.78 -31.12 24.16
C GLU A 346 -10.54 -31.63 22.92
N ILE A 347 -10.27 -31.06 21.75
CA ILE A 347 -11.00 -31.35 20.51
C ILE A 347 -10.16 -32.30 19.66
N LYS A 348 -10.56 -33.58 19.62
CA LYS A 348 -9.93 -34.59 18.77
C LYS A 348 -10.17 -34.30 17.29
N VAL A 349 -9.13 -34.51 16.48
CA VAL A 349 -9.21 -34.44 15.02
C VAL A 349 -9.85 -35.72 14.51
N THR A 350 -10.83 -35.57 13.63
CA THR A 350 -11.62 -36.62 12.98
C THR A 350 -11.65 -36.33 11.49
N GLU A 351 -12.04 -37.31 10.67
CA GLU A 351 -12.14 -37.11 9.22
C GLU A 351 -13.05 -35.90 8.87
N ALA A 352 -14.12 -35.69 9.63
CA ALA A 352 -15.06 -34.59 9.45
C ALA A 352 -14.49 -33.19 9.71
N ASN A 353 -13.50 -33.06 10.60
CA ASN A 353 -12.90 -31.77 10.97
C ASN A 353 -11.42 -31.66 10.51
N LYS A 354 -10.88 -32.67 9.82
CA LYS A 354 -9.51 -32.71 9.30
C LYS A 354 -9.18 -31.50 8.42
N ALA A 355 -10.10 -31.10 7.55
CA ALA A 355 -9.88 -29.94 6.67
C ALA A 355 -9.72 -28.62 7.45
N GLU A 356 -10.41 -28.46 8.59
CA GLU A 356 -10.27 -27.30 9.48
C GLU A 356 -8.95 -27.35 10.25
N TYR A 357 -8.49 -28.54 10.65
CA TYR A 357 -7.21 -28.72 11.33
C TYR A 357 -6.01 -28.37 10.44
N LEU A 358 -6.12 -28.62 9.12
CA LEU A 358 -5.06 -28.34 8.15
C LEU A 358 -5.04 -26.87 7.67
N GLU A 359 -6.12 -26.10 7.89
CA GLU A 359 -6.22 -24.65 7.58
C GLU A 359 -5.59 -23.80 8.69
#